data_AF-A0A4Y7NJM3-F1
#
_entry.id   AF-A0A4Y7NJM3-F1
#
_cell.length_a   1.000
_cell.length_b   1.000
_cell.length_c   1.000
_cell.angle_alpha   90.00
_cell.angle_beta   90.00
_cell.angle_gamma   90.00
#
_symmetry.space_group_name_H-M   'P 1'
#
loop_
_entity.id
_entity.type
_entity.pdbx_description
1 polymer ?
#
loop_
_entity_poly.entity_id
_entity_poly.type
_entity_poly.pdbx_seq_one_letter_code
_entity_poly.pdbx_strand_id
1 'polypeptide(L)'
;MFGITVLQFGKNLALGRSGIQRNQRLLCSYALNSEKPLLVPFFPLVLSQRNAARKGTRERKSKQKVKAEIVKKEDFVPYKVKMARLHVPEGPRRALEKNKPEAIDDVFVTRHFMTRAISLAEAVQFHRETNHPTVYNNPEALLTMQVELDMKLEKKNRYLDNFHRILLLPHRFEYQPERKILALCKTQETQTEALNAGAQAVGGLDLIKRIQSGEVSLADYDYYVAHTNMMQEVLQLRGLMKRKLPNIRSGSMGPDLAKMIGLFSKGLEFSSSKDQYELDYGLVEVPFGRLPMPSEQLEANFAAILKDVESCRGKPSGDFITRVYVVSPPSPEKFVVSPDTYIGKKIADSSSSSSSSDESDDDEAEKPDEDEEDASRVRLSK
;
A
#
# COMPACT_ATOMS: atom_id res chain seq x y z
N MET A 1 -28.80 -22.28 58.88
CA MET A 1 -30.06 -22.88 58.39
C MET A 1 -29.73 -23.82 57.25
N PHE A 2 -29.82 -25.12 57.57
CA PHE A 2 -30.03 -26.29 56.72
C PHE A 2 -29.41 -26.34 55.32
N GLY A 3 -28.32 -27.10 55.20
CA GLY A 3 -28.07 -27.90 54.00
C GLY A 3 -28.96 -29.15 53.97
N ILE A 4 -28.98 -29.84 52.83
CA ILE A 4 -29.13 -31.30 52.70
C ILE A 4 -28.77 -31.71 51.27
N THR A 5 -28.11 -32.85 51.23
CA THR A 5 -27.44 -33.56 50.14
C THR A 5 -28.38 -34.58 49.49
N VAL A 6 -27.90 -35.20 48.39
CA VAL A 6 -28.27 -36.54 47.84
C VAL A 6 -29.51 -36.61 46.94
N LEU A 7 -29.33 -36.96 45.66
CA LEU A 7 -29.68 -38.30 45.15
C LEU A 7 -29.32 -38.50 43.66
N GLN A 8 -28.56 -39.57 43.47
CA GLN A 8 -28.05 -40.16 42.24
C GLN A 8 -29.07 -41.18 41.74
N PHE A 9 -29.49 -41.11 40.48
CA PHE A 9 -30.09 -42.19 39.67
C PHE A 9 -30.19 -41.62 38.24
N GLY A 10 -29.91 -42.30 37.14
CA GLY A 10 -29.61 -43.67 36.83
C GLY A 10 -29.68 -43.79 35.31
N LYS A 11 -28.81 -44.61 34.73
CA LYS A 11 -28.90 -45.07 33.34
C LYS A 11 -30.32 -45.60 33.07
N ASN A 12 -30.89 -45.35 31.89
CA ASN A 12 -31.82 -46.27 31.23
C ASN A 12 -31.90 -45.89 29.75
N LEU A 13 -31.40 -46.74 28.85
CA LEU A 13 -31.98 -47.99 28.35
C LEU A 13 -33.06 -47.76 27.28
N ALA A 14 -32.73 -48.31 26.11
CA ALA A 14 -33.65 -48.80 25.10
C ALA A 14 -34.75 -49.69 25.69
N LEU A 15 -35.94 -49.63 25.08
CA LEU A 15 -37.07 -50.58 25.00
C LEU A 15 -38.33 -49.73 24.76
N GLY A 16 -39.35 -50.09 23.98
CA GLY A 16 -39.71 -51.29 23.22
C GLY A 16 -41.01 -50.96 22.44
N ARG A 17 -41.19 -51.54 21.25
CA ARG A 17 -42.12 -52.65 20.94
C ARG A 17 -43.59 -52.29 20.68
N SER A 18 -44.02 -52.57 19.46
CA SER A 18 -45.11 -53.48 19.07
C SER A 18 -45.06 -53.61 17.54
N GLY A 19 -45.20 -54.75 16.85
CA GLY A 19 -45.78 -56.04 17.19
C GLY A 19 -46.96 -56.31 16.24
N ILE A 20 -46.72 -56.96 15.09
CA ILE A 20 -47.76 -57.68 14.34
C ILE A 20 -47.19 -59.03 13.91
N GLN A 21 -47.64 -60.07 14.62
CA GLN A 21 -47.56 -61.49 14.25
C GLN A 21 -48.74 -61.87 13.33
N ARG A 22 -48.52 -62.88 12.49
CA ARG A 22 -49.43 -64.00 12.12
C ARG A 22 -48.87 -64.61 10.82
N ASN A 23 -48.82 -65.91 10.57
CA ASN A 23 -49.02 -67.14 11.33
C ASN A 23 -48.38 -68.21 10.43
N GLN A 24 -47.48 -69.03 10.95
CA GLN A 24 -47.12 -70.29 10.33
C GLN A 24 -48.20 -71.30 10.74
N ARG A 25 -48.85 -71.96 9.76
CA ARG A 25 -49.63 -73.18 10.00
C ARG A 25 -48.83 -74.37 9.48
N LEU A 26 -48.51 -75.26 10.41
CA LEU A 26 -48.04 -76.62 10.18
C LEU A 26 -49.13 -77.46 9.49
N LEU A 27 -48.73 -78.37 8.61
CA LEU A 27 -49.35 -79.69 8.51
C LEU A 27 -48.25 -80.74 8.40
N CYS A 28 -48.37 -81.73 9.28
CA CYS A 28 -47.53 -82.91 9.45
C CYS A 28 -48.20 -84.09 8.74
N SER A 29 -47.43 -85.00 8.14
CA SER A 29 -47.80 -86.42 8.11
C SER A 29 -46.61 -87.30 7.75
N TYR A 30 -46.38 -88.28 8.61
CA TYR A 30 -45.50 -89.44 8.45
C TYR A 30 -46.05 -90.43 7.41
N ALA A 31 -45.16 -91.04 6.61
CA ALA A 31 -45.21 -92.42 6.15
C ALA A 31 -43.90 -92.70 5.39
N LEU A 32 -42.98 -93.51 5.95
CA LEU A 32 -42.82 -94.94 5.67
C LEU A 32 -42.68 -95.27 4.18
N ASN A 33 -41.45 -95.72 3.86
CA ASN A 33 -41.07 -96.81 2.97
C ASN A 33 -41.73 -96.96 1.59
N SER A 34 -40.85 -97.37 0.67
CA SER A 34 -41.13 -98.06 -0.58
C SER A 34 -41.36 -97.16 -1.79
N GLU A 35 -40.35 -97.17 -2.64
CA GLU A 35 -40.42 -97.19 -4.11
C GLU A 35 -41.26 -96.10 -4.83
N LYS A 36 -40.55 -95.35 -5.68
CA LYS A 36 -40.99 -94.22 -6.50
C LYS A 36 -42.35 -94.46 -7.19
N PRO A 37 -43.18 -93.41 -7.30
CA PRO A 37 -43.56 -93.00 -8.65
C PRO A 37 -43.57 -91.48 -8.91
N LEU A 38 -43.44 -91.18 -10.20
CA LEU A 38 -43.27 -89.88 -10.86
C LEU A 38 -44.35 -88.85 -10.49
N LEU A 39 -43.95 -87.63 -10.15
CA LEU A 39 -44.83 -86.46 -10.03
C LEU A 39 -44.11 -85.17 -10.47
N VAL A 40 -44.78 -84.46 -11.38
CA VAL A 40 -44.35 -83.26 -12.11
C VAL A 40 -44.06 -82.09 -11.15
N PRO A 41 -42.91 -81.37 -11.26
CA PRO A 41 -42.70 -80.18 -10.45
C PRO A 41 -43.46 -78.98 -11.03
N PHE A 42 -44.49 -78.55 -10.29
CA PHE A 42 -45.14 -77.26 -10.42
C PHE A 42 -44.12 -76.17 -10.07
N PHE A 43 -43.64 -75.39 -11.05
CA PHE A 43 -42.73 -74.27 -10.82
C PHE A 43 -43.50 -73.11 -10.15
N PRO A 44 -43.18 -72.70 -8.90
CA PRO A 44 -43.77 -71.51 -8.34
C PRO A 44 -43.17 -70.28 -9.04
N LEU A 45 -44.02 -69.53 -9.76
CA LEU A 45 -43.69 -68.22 -10.30
C LEU A 45 -43.36 -67.26 -9.13
N VAL A 46 -42.08 -67.12 -8.82
CA VAL A 46 -41.60 -66.00 -8.01
C VAL A 46 -41.76 -64.74 -8.85
N LEU A 47 -42.85 -64.01 -8.61
CA LEU A 47 -43.01 -62.64 -9.09
C LEU A 47 -41.89 -61.79 -8.47
N SER A 48 -40.77 -61.66 -9.18
CA SER A 48 -39.79 -60.63 -8.91
C SER A 48 -40.45 -59.29 -9.20
N GLN A 49 -41.06 -58.68 -8.17
CA GLN A 49 -41.43 -57.28 -8.22
C GLN A 49 -40.14 -56.46 -8.33
N ARG A 50 -39.71 -56.22 -9.57
CA ARG A 50 -38.71 -55.21 -9.88
C ARG A 50 -39.33 -53.85 -9.55
N ASN A 51 -39.11 -53.38 -8.33
CA ASN A 51 -39.38 -51.99 -7.98
C ASN A 51 -38.42 -51.09 -8.77
N ALA A 52 -38.76 -50.82 -10.04
CA ALA A 52 -38.15 -49.78 -10.82
C ALA A 52 -38.50 -48.45 -10.13
N ALA A 53 -37.56 -47.93 -9.34
CA ALA A 53 -37.69 -46.60 -8.76
C ALA A 53 -37.99 -45.60 -9.89
N ARG A 54 -39.12 -44.87 -9.78
CA ARG A 54 -39.56 -43.90 -10.79
C ARG A 54 -38.39 -43.05 -11.25
N LYS A 55 -38.18 -42.90 -12.56
CA LYS A 55 -37.04 -42.20 -13.20
C LYS A 55 -36.69 -40.86 -12.51
N GLY A 56 -37.70 -40.09 -12.09
CA GLY A 56 -37.53 -38.83 -11.36
C GLY A 56 -36.91 -38.94 -9.94
N THR A 57 -37.04 -40.07 -9.25
CA THR A 57 -36.40 -40.28 -7.92
C THR A 57 -34.90 -40.49 -8.01
N ARG A 58 -34.42 -41.15 -9.08
CA ARG A 58 -32.99 -41.34 -9.33
C ARG A 58 -32.33 -40.03 -9.76
N GLU A 59 -33.00 -39.25 -10.60
CA GLU A 59 -32.57 -37.91 -11.00
C GLU A 59 -32.57 -36.92 -9.84
N ARG A 60 -33.55 -37.00 -8.92
CA ARG A 60 -33.55 -36.16 -7.71
C ARG A 60 -32.40 -36.52 -6.77
N LYS A 61 -32.11 -37.82 -6.60
CA LYS A 61 -30.95 -38.29 -5.82
C LYS A 61 -29.62 -37.89 -6.47
N SER A 62 -29.48 -37.98 -7.80
CA SER A 62 -28.25 -37.54 -8.47
C SER A 62 -28.05 -36.04 -8.39
N LYS A 63 -29.10 -35.24 -8.60
CA LYS A 63 -29.06 -33.78 -8.40
C LYS A 63 -28.72 -33.39 -6.96
N GLN A 64 -29.26 -34.11 -5.96
CA GLN A 64 -28.89 -33.92 -4.56
C GLN A 64 -27.43 -34.29 -4.27
N LYS A 65 -26.91 -35.37 -4.86
CA LYS A 65 -25.49 -35.75 -4.75
C LYS A 65 -24.58 -34.70 -5.37
N VAL A 66 -24.88 -34.23 -6.58
CA VAL A 66 -24.12 -33.16 -7.26
C VAL A 66 -24.15 -31.87 -6.44
N LYS A 67 -25.32 -31.47 -5.92
CA LYS A 67 -25.42 -30.32 -5.01
C LYS A 67 -24.59 -30.50 -3.73
N ALA A 68 -24.65 -31.69 -3.12
CA ALA A 68 -23.85 -31.99 -1.94
C ALA A 68 -22.34 -32.03 -2.22
N GLU A 69 -21.92 -32.43 -3.42
CA GLU A 69 -20.53 -32.38 -3.87
C GLU A 69 -20.07 -30.95 -4.13
N ILE A 70 -20.92 -30.09 -4.70
CA ILE A 70 -20.63 -28.66 -4.88
C ILE A 70 -20.47 -27.98 -3.51
N VAL A 71 -21.40 -28.23 -2.58
CA VAL A 71 -21.36 -27.69 -1.21
C VAL A 71 -20.13 -28.20 -0.43
N LYS A 72 -19.61 -29.39 -0.74
CA LYS A 72 -18.37 -29.91 -0.15
C LYS A 72 -17.10 -29.34 -0.79
N LYS A 73 -17.17 -28.90 -2.05
CA LYS A 73 -16.05 -28.26 -2.78
C LYS A 73 -15.91 -26.79 -2.42
N GLU A 74 -16.98 -26.15 -2.00
CA GLU A 74 -16.93 -24.81 -1.42
C GLU A 74 -16.40 -24.93 0.00
N ASP A 75 -15.10 -24.73 0.17
CA ASP A 75 -14.48 -24.62 1.48
C ASP A 75 -15.25 -23.57 2.30
N PHE A 76 -15.66 -23.93 3.52
CA PHE A 76 -16.39 -23.04 4.40
C PHE A 76 -15.50 -21.83 4.73
N VAL A 77 -15.77 -20.70 4.07
CA VAL A 77 -15.11 -19.43 4.36
C VAL A 77 -15.86 -18.76 5.52
N PRO A 78 -15.22 -18.50 6.67
CA PRO A 78 -15.85 -17.81 7.79
C PRO A 78 -16.51 -16.50 7.35
N TYR A 79 -17.70 -16.21 7.85
CA TYR A 79 -18.51 -15.05 7.46
C TYR A 79 -17.72 -13.73 7.52
N LYS A 80 -16.85 -13.54 8.53
CA LYS A 80 -15.97 -12.37 8.66
C LYS A 80 -15.02 -12.20 7.47
N VAL A 81 -14.44 -13.30 6.97
CA VAL A 81 -13.54 -13.28 5.79
C VAL A 81 -14.34 -13.01 4.52
N LYS A 82 -15.57 -13.53 4.42
CA LYS A 82 -16.47 -13.24 3.30
C LYS A 82 -16.85 -11.75 3.25
N MET A 83 -17.20 -11.17 4.41
CA MET A 83 -17.46 -9.73 4.52
C MET A 83 -16.22 -8.89 4.23
N ALA A 84 -15.04 -9.29 4.70
CA ALA A 84 -13.79 -8.59 4.40
C ALA A 84 -13.45 -8.61 2.90
N ARG A 85 -13.72 -9.72 2.20
CA ARG A 85 -13.54 -9.84 0.74
C ARG A 85 -14.49 -8.96 -0.07
N LEU A 86 -15.71 -8.72 0.42
CA LEU A 86 -16.69 -7.85 -0.25
C LEU A 86 -16.32 -6.36 -0.18
N HIS A 87 -15.54 -5.93 0.81
CA HIS A 87 -15.10 -4.54 0.95
C HIS A 87 -13.80 -4.24 0.20
N VAL A 88 -13.24 -5.22 -0.52
CA VAL A 88 -12.06 -5.00 -1.37
C VAL A 88 -12.52 -4.28 -2.63
N PRO A 89 -11.99 -3.09 -2.96
CA PRO A 89 -12.29 -2.42 -4.21
C PRO A 89 -11.94 -3.35 -5.39
N GLU A 90 -12.85 -3.49 -6.34
CA GLU A 90 -12.61 -4.31 -7.53
C GLU A 90 -11.69 -3.56 -8.50
N GLY A 91 -10.49 -4.11 -8.73
CA GLY A 91 -9.57 -3.66 -9.78
C GLY A 91 -8.23 -3.13 -9.26
N PRO A 92 -7.24 -2.97 -10.16
CA PRO A 92 -5.95 -2.42 -9.80
C PRO A 92 -6.07 -0.93 -9.46
N ARG A 93 -5.37 -0.48 -8.41
CA ARG A 93 -5.40 0.94 -8.03
C ARG A 93 -4.54 1.78 -8.95
N ARG A 94 -3.45 1.19 -9.43
CA ARG A 94 -2.60 1.80 -10.45
C ARG A 94 -3.25 1.73 -11.82
N ALA A 95 -3.33 2.87 -12.50
CA ALA A 95 -3.68 2.92 -13.91
C ALA A 95 -2.54 2.29 -14.75
N LEU A 96 -2.70 1.04 -15.16
CA LEU A 96 -1.73 0.37 -16.03
C LEU A 96 -1.97 0.77 -17.49
N GLU A 97 -1.03 1.54 -18.06
CA GLU A 97 -1.03 1.90 -19.48
C GLU A 97 -0.21 0.93 -20.34
N LYS A 98 -0.39 -0.36 -20.10
CA LYS A 98 0.25 -1.37 -20.95
C LYS A 98 -0.49 -1.48 -22.28
N ASN A 99 0.24 -1.46 -23.38
CA ASN A 99 -0.26 -1.65 -24.74
C ASN A 99 -1.30 -0.62 -25.22
N LYS A 100 -1.29 0.60 -24.67
CA LYS A 100 -2.11 1.69 -25.18
C LYS A 100 -1.29 2.46 -26.23
N PRO A 101 -1.88 2.84 -27.38
CA PRO A 101 -1.21 3.73 -28.32
C PRO A 101 -1.11 5.16 -27.77
N GLU A 102 -0.13 5.90 -28.26
CA GLU A 102 -0.09 7.35 -28.11
C GLU A 102 -1.28 7.97 -28.86
N ALA A 103 -1.89 8.99 -28.28
CA ALA A 103 -2.91 9.75 -29.00
C ALA A 103 -2.23 10.51 -30.15
N ILE A 104 -2.85 10.50 -31.32
CA ILE A 104 -2.42 11.30 -32.48
C ILE A 104 -3.22 12.60 -32.49
N ASP A 105 -4.54 12.49 -32.37
CA ASP A 105 -5.46 13.62 -32.40
C ASP A 105 -5.43 14.45 -31.10
N ASP A 106 -5.96 15.67 -31.17
CA ASP A 106 -6.11 16.56 -30.01
C ASP A 106 -7.22 16.08 -29.07
N VAL A 107 -8.29 15.50 -29.64
CA VAL A 107 -9.44 14.98 -28.89
C VAL A 107 -9.42 13.46 -28.95
N PHE A 108 -9.21 12.83 -27.80
CA PHE A 108 -9.14 11.38 -27.70
C PHE A 108 -9.75 10.88 -26.40
N VAL A 109 -10.18 9.61 -26.40
CA VAL A 109 -10.80 8.99 -25.21
C VAL A 109 -9.71 8.47 -24.29
N THR A 110 -9.57 9.06 -23.10
CA THR A 110 -8.52 8.76 -22.10
C THR A 110 -8.39 7.27 -21.75
N ARG A 111 -9.48 6.48 -21.88
CA ARG A 111 -9.45 5.04 -21.61
C ARG A 111 -8.54 4.27 -22.58
N HIS A 112 -8.53 4.67 -23.85
CA HIS A 112 -7.91 3.90 -24.94
C HIS A 112 -6.47 4.32 -25.24
N PHE A 113 -6.09 5.54 -24.89
CA PHE A 113 -4.77 6.10 -25.18
C PHE A 113 -3.91 6.23 -23.92
N MET A 114 -2.60 6.39 -24.13
CA MET A 114 -1.66 6.74 -23.07
C MET A 114 -1.95 8.15 -22.55
N THR A 115 -1.68 8.39 -21.26
CA THR A 115 -1.80 9.74 -20.71
C THR A 115 -0.67 10.61 -21.25
N ARG A 116 -1.02 11.75 -21.84
CA ARG A 116 -0.03 12.74 -22.29
C ARG A 116 0.47 13.51 -21.06
N ALA A 117 1.79 13.53 -20.88
CA ALA A 117 2.42 14.35 -19.86
C ALA A 117 2.45 15.81 -20.33
N ILE A 118 2.12 16.72 -19.43
CA ILE A 118 2.00 18.17 -19.66
C ILE A 118 3.08 18.87 -18.83
N SER A 119 3.48 20.08 -19.22
CA SER A 119 4.37 20.89 -18.40
C SER A 119 3.67 21.35 -17.10
N LEU A 120 4.45 21.62 -16.05
CA LEU A 120 3.88 22.11 -14.79
C LEU A 120 3.21 23.48 -14.97
N ALA A 121 3.81 24.36 -15.78
CA ALA A 121 3.26 25.69 -16.07
C ALA A 121 1.88 25.62 -16.72
N GLU A 122 1.70 24.75 -17.73
CA GLU A 122 0.39 24.52 -18.37
C GLU A 122 -0.61 23.90 -17.39
N ALA A 123 -0.19 22.91 -16.58
CA ALA A 123 -1.07 22.30 -15.57
C ALA A 123 -1.57 23.34 -14.54
N VAL A 124 -0.70 24.26 -14.11
CA VAL A 124 -1.08 25.37 -13.21
C VAL A 124 -2.04 26.32 -13.91
N GLN A 125 -1.80 26.64 -15.19
CA GLN A 125 -2.66 27.52 -15.98
C GLN A 125 -4.07 26.93 -16.14
N PHE A 126 -4.19 25.65 -16.47
CA PHE A 126 -5.49 24.96 -16.54
C PHE A 126 -6.21 24.97 -15.19
N HIS A 127 -5.49 24.75 -14.09
CA HIS A 127 -6.09 24.83 -12.74
C HIS A 127 -6.51 26.25 -12.35
N ARG A 128 -5.89 27.31 -12.89
CA ARG A 128 -6.34 28.69 -12.69
C ARG A 128 -7.62 28.98 -13.47
N GLU A 129 -7.74 28.44 -14.68
CA GLU A 129 -8.94 28.57 -15.51
C GLU A 129 -10.12 27.82 -14.90
N THR A 130 -9.90 26.61 -14.39
CA THR A 130 -10.96 25.81 -13.75
C THR A 130 -11.42 26.47 -12.46
N ASN A 131 -10.51 26.98 -11.63
CA ASN A 131 -10.84 27.63 -10.36
C ASN A 131 -11.21 29.12 -10.48
N HIS A 132 -11.41 29.61 -11.71
CA HIS A 132 -11.83 30.98 -11.99
C HIS A 132 -13.14 31.32 -11.23
N PRO A 133 -13.33 32.58 -10.79
CA PRO A 133 -14.57 33.08 -10.16
C PRO A 133 -15.87 32.67 -10.84
N THR A 134 -15.87 32.58 -12.16
CA THR A 134 -17.04 32.22 -12.98
C THR A 134 -17.37 30.71 -12.96
N VAL A 135 -16.40 29.86 -12.63
CA VAL A 135 -16.52 28.39 -12.72
C VAL A 135 -16.69 27.79 -11.33
N TYR A 136 -15.59 27.59 -10.59
CA TYR A 136 -15.62 27.02 -9.23
C TYR A 136 -15.47 28.06 -8.11
N ASN A 137 -15.19 29.32 -8.45
CA ASN A 137 -15.11 30.44 -7.51
C ASN A 137 -14.16 30.23 -6.32
N ASN A 138 -12.97 29.70 -6.59
CA ASN A 138 -11.93 29.49 -5.57
C ASN A 138 -10.53 29.87 -6.11
N PRO A 139 -10.28 31.17 -6.36
CA PRO A 139 -9.01 31.62 -6.95
C PRO A 139 -7.80 31.37 -6.04
N GLU A 140 -8.00 31.18 -4.73
CA GLU A 140 -6.94 30.88 -3.76
C GLU A 140 -6.78 29.37 -3.47
N ALA A 141 -7.33 28.52 -4.32
CA ALA A 141 -7.29 27.07 -4.09
C ALA A 141 -5.85 26.55 -3.94
N LEU A 142 -5.74 25.48 -3.14
CA LEU A 142 -4.49 24.78 -2.92
C LEU A 142 -4.14 23.95 -4.14
N LEU A 143 -2.86 23.97 -4.51
CA LEU A 143 -2.28 23.07 -5.49
C LEU A 143 -1.64 21.89 -4.76
N THR A 144 -2.16 20.69 -5.03
CA THR A 144 -1.65 19.45 -4.48
C THR A 144 -1.06 18.59 -5.59
N MET A 145 0.04 17.92 -5.28
CA MET A 145 0.56 16.85 -6.12
C MET A 145 0.20 15.50 -5.52
N GLN A 146 -0.18 14.56 -6.37
CA GLN A 146 -0.34 13.15 -6.04
C GLN A 146 0.76 12.37 -6.77
N VAL A 147 1.74 11.88 -6.02
CA VAL A 147 2.88 11.12 -6.55
C VAL A 147 2.60 9.63 -6.37
N GLU A 148 2.46 8.91 -7.49
CA GLU A 148 2.42 7.46 -7.50
C GLU A 148 3.84 6.90 -7.36
N LEU A 149 4.00 5.95 -6.44
CA LEU A 149 5.26 5.33 -6.09
C LEU A 149 5.25 3.83 -6.34
N ASP A 150 6.40 3.32 -6.76
CA ASP A 150 6.72 1.90 -6.86
C ASP A 150 7.52 1.48 -5.63
N MET A 151 6.85 0.87 -4.66
CA MET A 151 7.43 0.48 -3.37
C MET A 151 8.21 -0.85 -3.43
N LYS A 152 8.51 -1.37 -4.62
CA LYS A 152 9.24 -2.63 -4.79
C LYS A 152 10.70 -2.49 -4.35
N LEU A 153 11.22 -3.53 -3.70
CA LEU A 153 12.64 -3.66 -3.39
C LEU A 153 13.26 -4.79 -4.22
N GLU A 154 14.60 -4.84 -4.26
CA GLU A 154 15.36 -5.88 -4.98
C GLU A 154 14.91 -7.32 -4.65
N LYS A 155 14.51 -7.57 -3.39
CA LYS A 155 14.03 -8.89 -2.96
C LYS A 155 12.56 -9.05 -3.35
N LYS A 156 12.27 -10.09 -4.12
CA LYS A 156 10.91 -10.52 -4.46
C LYS A 156 10.06 -10.63 -3.18
N ASN A 157 8.84 -10.07 -3.21
CA ASN A 157 7.89 -9.98 -2.10
C ASN A 157 8.30 -9.10 -0.90
N ARG A 158 9.33 -8.26 -1.05
CA ARG A 158 9.66 -7.24 -0.06
C ARG A 158 9.34 -5.85 -0.61
N TYR A 159 8.62 -5.09 0.19
CA TYR A 159 8.19 -3.74 -0.15
C TYR A 159 8.75 -2.73 0.84
N LEU A 160 8.86 -1.48 0.38
CA LEU A 160 9.18 -0.35 1.22
C LEU A 160 8.04 -0.12 2.22
N ASP A 161 8.40 0.28 3.44
CA ASP A 161 7.42 0.69 4.44
C ASP A 161 7.04 2.16 4.25
N ASN A 162 5.92 2.56 4.86
CA ASN A 162 5.52 3.97 4.84
C ASN A 162 6.60 4.82 5.51
N PHE A 163 6.98 5.91 4.84
CA PHE A 163 7.88 6.90 5.38
C PHE A 163 7.14 8.20 5.69
N HIS A 164 7.68 8.94 6.66
CA HIS A 164 7.21 10.26 7.07
C HIS A 164 8.38 11.22 6.90
N ARG A 165 8.15 12.34 6.22
CA ARG A 165 9.16 13.37 5.97
C ARG A 165 8.62 14.74 6.29
N ILE A 166 9.54 15.64 6.63
CA ILE A 166 9.27 17.06 6.82
C ILE A 166 10.31 17.79 6.01
N LEU A 167 9.83 18.61 5.07
CA LEU A 167 10.65 19.36 4.15
C LEU A 167 10.41 20.85 4.36
N LEU A 168 11.48 21.63 4.43
CA LEU A 168 11.37 23.08 4.35
C LEU A 168 11.30 23.49 2.88
N LEU A 169 10.16 24.05 2.46
CA LEU A 169 9.98 24.52 1.09
C LEU A 169 10.79 25.80 0.82
N PRO A 170 11.36 25.97 -0.40
CA PRO A 170 12.01 27.21 -0.82
C PRO A 170 11.08 28.42 -0.74
N HIS A 171 9.84 28.28 -1.23
CA HIS A 171 8.82 29.33 -1.20
C HIS A 171 7.67 28.90 -0.30
N ARG A 172 7.52 29.60 0.83
CA ARG A 172 6.48 29.30 1.80
C ARG A 172 5.13 29.85 1.34
N PHE A 173 4.08 29.11 1.67
CA PHE A 173 2.69 29.56 1.58
C PHE A 173 1.92 29.14 2.84
N GLU A 174 0.77 29.78 3.03
CA GLU A 174 -0.09 29.51 4.18
C GLU A 174 -0.89 28.23 3.96
N TYR A 175 -0.61 27.21 4.78
CA TYR A 175 -1.30 25.92 4.74
C TYR A 175 -1.54 25.36 6.13
N GLN A 176 -0.47 25.20 6.92
CA GLN A 176 -0.55 24.65 8.27
C GLN A 176 -0.43 25.75 9.33
N PRO A 177 -1.13 25.61 10.47
CA PRO A 177 -0.92 26.46 11.61
C PRO A 177 0.50 26.29 12.15
N GLU A 178 0.99 27.29 12.88
CA GLU A 178 2.29 27.20 13.52
C GLU A 178 2.30 26.10 14.57
N ARG A 179 3.25 25.17 14.43
CA ARG A 179 3.40 24.00 15.29
C ARG A 179 4.16 24.38 16.56
N LYS A 180 3.71 23.83 17.69
CA LYS A 180 4.33 24.09 18.99
C LYS A 180 5.50 23.15 19.22
N ILE A 181 6.67 23.71 19.48
CA ILE A 181 7.93 22.96 19.63
C ILE A 181 8.47 23.09 21.04
N LEU A 182 8.87 21.95 21.60
CA LEU A 182 9.64 21.86 22.84
C LEU A 182 11.07 21.41 22.53
N ALA A 183 12.06 22.17 23.00
CA ALA A 183 13.47 21.86 22.81
C ALA A 183 14.15 21.41 24.11
N LEU A 184 14.88 20.29 24.08
CA LEU A 184 15.63 19.76 25.23
C LEU A 184 17.14 19.93 25.06
N CYS A 185 17.75 20.74 25.94
CA CYS A 185 19.16 21.12 25.86
C CYS A 185 19.79 21.29 27.25
N LYS A 186 21.07 20.90 27.43
CA LYS A 186 21.80 21.05 28.71
C LYS A 186 22.32 22.47 28.93
N THR A 187 23.03 22.99 27.93
CA THR A 187 23.83 24.20 28.05
C THR A 187 22.95 25.44 27.94
N GLN A 188 23.18 26.45 28.77
CA GLN A 188 22.42 27.70 28.73
C GLN A 188 22.50 28.39 27.36
N GLU A 189 23.68 28.38 26.72
CA GLU A 189 23.87 28.91 25.36
C GLU A 189 22.90 28.26 24.37
N THR A 190 22.92 26.93 24.28
CA THR A 190 22.01 26.17 23.40
C THR A 190 20.52 26.38 23.74
N GLN A 191 20.20 26.68 25.00
CA GLN A 191 18.83 27.02 25.39
C GLN A 191 18.43 28.40 24.86
N THR A 192 19.32 29.39 24.95
CA THR A 192 19.07 30.73 24.39
C THR A 192 18.92 30.69 22.87
N GLU A 193 19.74 29.89 22.18
CA GLU A 193 19.62 29.66 20.74
C GLU A 193 18.27 29.05 20.36
N ALA A 194 17.81 28.05 21.11
CA ALA A 194 16.51 27.42 20.88
C ALA A 194 15.33 28.39 21.11
N LEU A 195 15.41 29.23 22.15
CA LEU A 195 14.42 30.28 22.40
C LEU A 195 14.39 31.30 21.26
N ASN A 196 15.56 31.77 20.81
CA ASN A 196 15.67 32.72 19.70
C ASN A 196 15.16 32.14 18.37
N ALA A 197 15.29 30.83 18.18
CA ALA A 197 14.77 30.13 17.01
C ALA A 197 13.23 29.96 17.01
N GLY A 198 12.55 30.30 18.12
CA GLY A 198 11.10 30.22 18.25
C GLY A 198 10.58 28.95 18.91
N ALA A 199 11.40 28.24 19.70
CA ALA A 199 10.89 27.17 20.56
C ALA A 199 10.01 27.74 21.68
N GLN A 200 8.84 27.15 21.89
CA GLN A 200 7.87 27.65 22.87
C GLN A 200 8.26 27.28 24.30
N ALA A 201 8.91 26.13 24.48
CA ALA A 201 9.47 25.71 25.74
C ALA A 201 10.86 25.13 25.53
N VAL A 202 11.79 25.50 26.42
CA VAL A 202 13.17 25.06 26.38
C VAL A 202 13.60 24.66 27.78
N GLY A 203 14.33 23.55 27.90
CA GLY A 203 14.88 23.15 29.19
C GLY A 203 15.78 21.92 29.12
N GLY A 204 16.48 21.65 30.22
CA GLY A 204 17.36 20.49 30.36
C GLY A 204 16.71 19.39 31.19
N LEU A 205 17.47 18.87 32.16
CA LEU A 205 17.04 17.82 33.09
C LEU A 205 15.77 18.17 33.87
N ASP A 206 15.62 19.43 34.28
CA ASP A 206 14.46 19.85 35.06
C ASP A 206 13.17 19.74 34.26
N LEU A 207 13.20 20.07 32.97
CA LEU A 207 12.04 19.95 32.10
C LEU A 207 11.68 18.47 31.86
N ILE A 208 12.68 17.59 31.76
CA ILE A 208 12.45 16.14 31.68
C ILE A 208 11.74 15.62 32.94
N LYS A 209 12.18 16.04 34.13
CA LYS A 209 11.52 15.66 35.39
C LYS A 209 10.07 16.16 35.46
N ARG A 210 9.81 17.39 35.02
CA ARG A 210 8.43 17.95 34.96
C ARG A 210 7.53 17.22 33.96
N ILE A 211 8.10 16.76 32.84
CA ILE A 211 7.37 15.90 31.89
C ILE A 211 7.07 14.54 32.53
N GLN A 212 8.02 13.98 33.30
CA GLN A 212 7.81 12.71 34.02
C GLN A 212 6.78 12.83 35.14
N SER A 213 6.76 13.95 35.87
CA SER A 213 5.77 14.21 36.93
C SER A 213 4.37 14.53 36.36
N GLY A 214 4.28 14.85 35.07
CA GLY A 214 3.03 15.19 34.39
C GLY A 214 2.61 16.67 34.54
N GLU A 215 3.49 17.53 35.06
CA GLU A 215 3.26 18.98 35.12
C GLU A 215 3.18 19.61 33.73
N VAL A 216 3.97 19.09 32.78
CA VAL A 216 3.96 19.53 31.39
C VAL A 216 3.20 18.52 30.55
N SER A 217 2.07 18.95 29.99
CA SER A 217 1.23 18.09 29.15
C SER A 217 1.87 17.86 27.78
N LEU A 218 2.07 16.60 27.42
CA LEU A 218 2.64 16.21 26.11
C LEU A 218 1.72 16.53 24.91
N ALA A 219 0.46 16.85 25.18
CA ALA A 219 -0.54 17.22 24.20
C ALA A 219 -0.41 18.67 23.73
N ASP A 220 0.23 19.53 24.53
CA ASP A 220 0.38 20.95 24.21
C ASP A 220 1.44 21.20 23.12
N TYR A 221 2.29 20.21 22.86
CA TYR A 221 3.39 20.29 21.91
C TYR A 221 3.26 19.23 20.81
N ASP A 222 3.51 19.67 19.58
CA ASP A 222 3.46 18.82 18.39
C ASP A 222 4.76 18.05 18.23
N TYR A 223 5.88 18.78 18.32
CA TYR A 223 7.21 18.27 18.06
C TYR A 223 8.17 18.50 19.23
N TYR A 224 9.07 17.54 19.39
CA TYR A 224 10.12 17.54 20.40
C TYR A 224 11.45 17.47 19.68
N VAL A 225 12.30 18.45 19.94
CA VAL A 225 13.64 18.54 19.36
C VAL A 225 14.64 18.47 20.51
N ALA A 226 15.77 17.82 20.31
CA ALA A 226 16.75 17.73 21.38
C ALA A 226 18.19 17.74 20.86
N HIS A 227 19.07 18.31 21.68
CA HIS A 227 20.50 18.37 21.39
C HIS A 227 21.16 17.01 21.63
N THR A 228 22.23 16.68 20.89
CA THR A 228 22.99 15.43 21.04
C THR A 228 23.46 15.20 22.48
N ASN A 229 23.84 16.26 23.19
CA ASN A 229 24.25 16.24 24.62
C ASN A 229 23.17 15.70 25.59
N MET A 230 21.89 15.77 25.23
CA MET A 230 20.74 15.31 26.04
C MET A 230 20.29 13.89 25.73
N MET A 231 20.94 13.19 24.78
CA MET A 231 20.44 11.93 24.24
C MET A 231 20.14 10.85 25.30
N GLN A 232 21.02 10.67 26.30
CA GLN A 232 20.84 9.66 27.35
C GLN A 232 19.65 9.96 28.26
N GLU A 233 19.35 11.23 28.49
CA GLU A 233 18.31 11.67 29.41
C GLU A 233 16.94 11.63 28.74
N VAL A 234 16.88 11.95 27.44
CA VAL A 234 15.67 11.83 26.62
C VAL A 234 15.16 10.39 26.57
N LEU A 235 16.05 9.38 26.63
CA LEU A 235 15.66 7.97 26.65
C LEU A 235 14.78 7.59 27.85
N GLN A 236 14.86 8.33 28.96
CA GLN A 236 13.99 8.12 30.13
C GLN A 236 12.52 8.40 29.80
N LEU A 237 12.26 9.27 28.82
CA LEU A 237 10.91 9.63 28.38
C LEU A 237 10.30 8.63 27.40
N ARG A 238 11.05 7.60 26.96
CA ARG A 238 10.59 6.61 25.95
C ARG A 238 9.26 5.94 26.29
N GLY A 239 8.99 5.69 27.57
CA GLY A 239 7.73 5.08 28.02
C GLY A 239 6.51 5.99 27.80
N LEU A 240 6.69 7.29 28.00
CA LEU A 240 5.65 8.32 27.87
C LEU A 240 5.52 8.79 26.41
N MET A 241 6.66 9.11 25.80
CA MET A 241 6.77 9.63 24.44
C MET A 241 7.09 8.48 23.49
N LYS A 242 6.06 7.78 22.99
CA LYS A 242 6.23 6.64 22.09
C LYS A 242 6.76 7.07 20.71
N ARG A 243 5.88 7.61 19.86
CA ARG A 243 6.21 8.03 18.48
C ARG A 243 6.81 9.42 18.39
N LYS A 244 6.61 10.24 19.42
CA LYS A 244 7.08 11.64 19.50
C LYS A 244 8.50 11.77 20.05
N LEU A 245 9.19 10.65 20.32
CA LEU A 245 10.54 10.69 20.88
C LEU A 245 11.51 11.27 19.85
N PRO A 246 12.34 12.26 20.24
CA PRO A 246 13.40 12.77 19.37
C PRO A 246 14.36 11.65 18.91
N ASN A 247 14.66 11.60 17.61
CA ASN A 247 15.57 10.61 17.03
C ASN A 247 16.44 11.24 15.93
N ILE A 248 17.68 10.75 15.80
CA ILE A 248 18.62 11.19 14.76
C ILE A 248 18.08 10.82 13.38
N ARG A 249 17.45 9.64 13.24
CA ARG A 249 16.88 9.19 11.96
C ARG A 249 15.74 10.08 11.47
N SER A 250 14.92 10.61 12.39
CA SER A 250 13.85 11.55 12.05
C SER A 250 14.35 12.99 11.91
N GLY A 251 15.63 13.26 12.17
CA GLY A 251 16.21 14.61 12.13
C GLY A 251 15.79 15.51 13.29
N SER A 252 15.16 14.97 14.35
CA SER A 252 14.74 15.72 15.54
C SER A 252 15.78 15.71 16.67
N MET A 253 16.92 15.03 16.45
CA MET A 253 18.10 15.06 17.30
C MET A 253 19.32 15.49 16.50
N GLY A 254 20.03 16.51 16.97
CA GLY A 254 21.20 17.03 16.27
C GLY A 254 21.92 18.13 17.06
N PRO A 255 23.10 18.57 16.59
CA PRO A 255 23.81 19.68 17.20
C PRO A 255 23.15 21.03 16.89
N ASP A 256 22.63 21.21 15.67
CA ASP A 256 22.10 22.49 15.19
C ASP A 256 20.60 22.66 15.53
N LEU A 257 20.30 23.14 16.74
CA LEU A 257 18.91 23.32 17.20
C LEU A 257 18.12 24.33 16.37
N ALA A 258 18.72 25.47 16.03
CA ALA A 258 18.03 26.53 15.30
C ALA A 258 17.49 26.06 13.94
N LYS A 259 18.29 25.28 13.20
CA LYS A 259 17.89 24.69 11.92
C LYS A 259 16.77 23.67 12.09
N MET A 260 16.88 22.79 13.08
CA MET A 260 15.85 21.80 13.37
C MET A 260 14.53 22.47 13.77
N ILE A 261 14.55 23.45 14.68
CA ILE A 261 13.35 24.18 15.12
C ILE A 261 12.70 24.87 13.92
N GLY A 262 13.49 25.54 13.07
CA GLY A 262 12.98 26.13 11.83
C GLY A 262 12.30 25.11 10.90
N LEU A 263 12.91 23.93 10.75
CA LEU A 263 12.38 22.83 9.94
C LEU A 263 11.08 22.25 10.51
N PHE A 264 11.01 21.94 11.81
CA PHE A 264 9.79 21.35 12.39
C PHE A 264 8.65 22.36 12.57
N SER A 265 8.98 23.65 12.70
CA SER A 265 8.01 24.73 12.90
C SER A 265 7.32 25.09 11.58
N LYS A 266 8.12 25.23 10.52
CA LYS A 266 7.68 25.77 9.22
C LYS A 266 7.66 24.74 8.10
N GLY A 267 8.22 23.55 8.34
CA GLY A 267 8.33 22.51 7.33
C GLY A 267 6.98 21.87 7.02
N LEU A 268 6.85 21.49 5.76
CA LEU A 268 5.72 20.73 5.26
C LEU A 268 5.92 19.26 5.57
N GLU A 269 4.98 18.69 6.33
CA GLU A 269 4.93 17.26 6.58
C GLU A 269 4.18 16.53 5.48
N PHE A 270 4.76 15.43 5.02
CA PHE A 270 4.08 14.49 4.16
C PHE A 270 4.46 13.05 4.50
N SER A 271 3.59 12.13 4.11
CA SER A 271 3.80 10.70 4.33
C SER A 271 3.37 9.89 3.13
N SER A 272 4.07 8.79 2.89
CA SER A 272 3.64 7.81 1.89
C SER A 272 2.57 6.90 2.48
N SER A 273 1.47 6.74 1.75
CA SER A 273 0.44 5.75 2.04
C SER A 273 0.59 4.57 1.08
N LYS A 274 1.14 3.46 1.57
CA LYS A 274 1.06 2.17 0.86
C LYS A 274 -0.38 1.67 0.81
N ASP A 275 -0.75 1.06 -0.30
CA ASP A 275 -2.04 0.41 -0.38
C ASP A 275 -2.11 -0.92 0.39
N GLN A 276 -3.31 -1.25 0.90
CA GLN A 276 -3.57 -2.47 1.66
C GLN A 276 -3.63 -3.72 0.77
N TYR A 277 -4.03 -3.55 -0.49
CA TYR A 277 -4.22 -4.67 -1.43
C TYR A 277 -3.05 -4.76 -2.41
N GLU A 278 -2.63 -3.62 -2.98
CA GLU A 278 -1.45 -3.53 -3.82
C GLU A 278 -0.25 -3.06 -3.00
N LEU A 279 0.47 -4.01 -2.39
CA LEU A 279 1.63 -3.70 -1.53
C LEU A 279 2.78 -3.03 -2.29
N ASP A 280 2.80 -3.17 -3.62
CA ASP A 280 3.77 -2.58 -4.53
C ASP A 280 3.49 -1.09 -4.78
N TYR A 281 2.27 -0.63 -4.51
CA TYR A 281 1.78 0.71 -4.83
C TYR A 281 1.76 1.61 -3.60
N GLY A 282 2.40 2.77 -3.73
CA GLY A 282 2.35 3.85 -2.76
C GLY A 282 1.80 5.13 -3.36
N LEU A 283 1.16 5.95 -2.54
CA LEU A 283 0.70 7.29 -2.91
C LEU A 283 1.24 8.31 -1.91
N VAL A 284 1.76 9.42 -2.42
CA VAL A 284 2.17 10.58 -1.62
C VAL A 284 1.35 11.78 -2.09
N GLU A 285 0.60 12.40 -1.18
CA GLU A 285 -0.18 13.61 -1.45
C GLU A 285 0.44 14.79 -0.71
N VAL A 286 0.84 15.82 -1.46
CA VAL A 286 1.60 16.95 -0.90
C VAL A 286 1.14 18.27 -1.53
N PRO A 287 0.71 19.27 -0.75
CA PRO A 287 0.47 20.61 -1.27
C PRO A 287 1.81 21.31 -1.52
N PHE A 288 1.98 21.91 -2.70
CA PHE A 288 3.22 22.60 -3.05
C PHE A 288 3.05 24.12 -3.24
N GLY A 289 1.81 24.60 -3.26
CA GLY A 289 1.53 26.02 -3.30
C GLY A 289 0.04 26.34 -3.36
N ARG A 290 -0.26 27.62 -3.62
CA ARG A 290 -1.60 28.09 -3.98
C ARG A 290 -1.60 28.61 -5.41
N LEU A 291 -2.76 28.61 -6.06
CA LEU A 291 -2.94 29.12 -7.43
C LEU A 291 -2.40 30.53 -7.73
N PRO A 292 -2.54 31.54 -6.84
CA PRO A 292 -2.06 32.89 -7.12
C PRO A 292 -0.53 33.03 -7.04
N MET A 293 0.20 32.02 -6.57
CA MET A 293 1.66 32.04 -6.56
C MET A 293 2.22 32.04 -8.00
N PRO A 294 3.36 32.68 -8.26
CA PRO A 294 4.00 32.67 -9.57
C PRO A 294 4.50 31.25 -9.93
N SER A 295 4.47 30.92 -11.22
CA SER A 295 4.83 29.59 -11.74
C SER A 295 6.25 29.17 -11.36
N GLU A 296 7.22 30.09 -11.41
CA GLU A 296 8.62 29.81 -11.04
C GLU A 296 8.77 29.36 -9.59
N GLN A 297 8.04 29.98 -8.66
CA GLN A 297 8.08 29.59 -7.24
C GLN A 297 7.42 28.23 -7.02
N LEU A 298 6.34 27.96 -7.76
CA LEU A 298 5.65 26.68 -7.74
C LEU A 298 6.54 25.57 -8.30
N GLU A 299 7.26 25.83 -9.38
CA GLU A 299 8.25 24.91 -9.96
C GLU A 299 9.39 24.59 -9.00
N ALA A 300 9.95 25.61 -8.32
CA ALA A 300 11.00 25.42 -7.33
C ALA A 300 10.52 24.55 -6.13
N ASN A 301 9.29 24.79 -5.65
CA ASN A 301 8.69 23.97 -4.61
C ASN A 301 8.43 22.53 -5.08
N PHE A 302 7.89 22.38 -6.28
CA PHE A 302 7.58 21.09 -6.89
C PHE A 302 8.85 20.24 -7.04
N ALA A 303 9.92 20.84 -7.57
CA ALA A 303 11.21 20.20 -7.73
C ALA A 303 11.83 19.78 -6.37
N ALA A 304 11.72 20.62 -5.35
CA ALA A 304 12.23 20.31 -4.01
C ALA A 304 11.52 19.08 -3.40
N ILE A 305 10.19 19.00 -3.53
CA ILE A 305 9.41 17.88 -3.03
C ILE A 305 9.76 16.58 -3.78
N LEU A 306 9.83 16.61 -5.11
CA LEU A 306 10.17 15.42 -5.90
C LEU A 306 11.57 14.89 -5.57
N LYS A 307 12.55 15.78 -5.37
CA LYS A 307 13.91 15.39 -4.95
C LYS A 307 13.92 14.75 -3.56
N ASP A 308 13.14 15.26 -2.61
CA ASP A 308 13.06 14.69 -1.27
C ASP A 308 12.35 13.32 -1.28
N VAL A 309 11.28 13.18 -2.08
CA VAL A 309 10.60 11.90 -2.30
C VAL A 309 11.56 10.88 -2.93
N GLU A 310 12.29 11.26 -3.98
CA GLU A 310 13.29 10.38 -4.60
C GLU A 310 14.41 9.98 -3.62
N SER A 311 14.80 10.87 -2.69
CA SER A 311 15.78 10.54 -1.65
C SER A 311 15.32 9.41 -0.70
N CYS A 312 14.01 9.19 -0.61
CA CYS A 312 13.41 8.13 0.21
C CYS A 312 13.41 6.77 -0.48
N ARG A 313 13.88 6.68 -1.73
CA ARG A 313 13.97 5.41 -2.44
C ARG A 313 14.81 4.40 -1.67
N GLY A 314 14.36 3.15 -1.72
CA GLY A 314 15.13 2.02 -1.21
C GLY A 314 16.32 1.69 -2.11
N LYS A 315 16.85 0.48 -1.96
CA LYS A 315 17.82 -0.05 -2.94
C LYS A 315 17.16 -0.11 -4.33
N PRO A 316 17.87 0.28 -5.40
CA PRO A 316 17.28 0.54 -6.70
C PRO A 316 16.62 -0.72 -7.27
N SER A 317 15.34 -0.61 -7.60
CA SER A 317 14.55 -1.62 -8.28
C SER A 317 13.66 -0.94 -9.31
N GLY A 318 14.28 -0.35 -10.34
CA GLY A 318 13.59 0.44 -11.38
C GLY A 318 13.22 1.85 -10.92
N ASP A 319 12.27 2.46 -11.63
CA ASP A 319 11.79 3.82 -11.37
C ASP A 319 10.96 3.85 -10.09
N PHE A 320 11.31 4.75 -9.16
CA PHE A 320 10.62 4.87 -7.87
C PHE A 320 9.35 5.71 -7.98
N ILE A 321 9.42 6.83 -8.70
CA ILE A 321 8.28 7.70 -9.00
C ILE A 321 7.73 7.28 -10.36
N THR A 322 6.54 6.71 -10.39
CA THR A 322 5.91 6.25 -11.64
C THR A 322 5.13 7.34 -12.33
N ARG A 323 4.33 8.11 -11.59
CA ARG A 323 3.47 9.18 -12.13
C ARG A 323 3.30 10.30 -11.13
N VAL A 324 3.15 11.53 -11.63
CA VAL A 324 2.82 12.68 -10.79
C VAL A 324 1.59 13.36 -11.36
N TYR A 325 0.54 13.45 -10.56
CA TYR A 325 -0.63 14.26 -10.88
C TYR A 325 -0.58 15.58 -10.15
N VAL A 326 -1.03 16.63 -10.82
CA VAL A 326 -1.32 17.93 -10.22
C VAL A 326 -2.83 18.08 -10.13
N VAL A 327 -3.31 18.37 -8.92
CA VAL A 327 -4.74 18.43 -8.58
C VAL A 327 -4.99 19.73 -7.81
N SER A 328 -6.15 20.34 -8.02
CA SER A 328 -6.59 21.52 -7.26
C SER A 328 -8.07 21.40 -6.90
N PRO A 329 -8.40 21.04 -5.64
CA PRO A 329 -9.79 21.05 -5.18
C PRO A 329 -10.37 22.48 -5.23
N PRO A 330 -11.64 22.67 -5.64
CA PRO A 330 -12.70 21.67 -5.83
C PRO A 330 -12.74 20.97 -7.19
N SER A 331 -11.89 21.36 -8.15
CA SER A 331 -11.91 20.73 -9.48
C SER A 331 -11.54 19.24 -9.40
N PRO A 332 -12.22 18.34 -10.13
CA PRO A 332 -11.91 16.91 -10.16
C PRO A 332 -10.74 16.57 -11.11
N GLU A 333 -10.24 17.55 -11.85
CA GLU A 333 -9.26 17.36 -12.91
C GLU A 333 -7.88 16.99 -12.37
N LYS A 334 -7.19 16.09 -13.07
CA LYS A 334 -5.86 15.61 -12.74
C LYS A 334 -4.97 15.69 -13.96
N PHE A 335 -3.97 16.56 -13.92
CA PHE A 335 -2.99 16.68 -15.01
C PHE A 335 -1.74 15.89 -14.66
N VAL A 336 -1.27 15.07 -15.60
CA VAL A 336 -0.04 14.30 -15.44
C VAL A 336 1.15 15.17 -15.82
N VAL A 337 2.13 15.28 -14.94
CA VAL A 337 3.38 16.03 -15.18
C VAL A 337 4.56 15.07 -15.22
N SER A 338 5.50 15.29 -16.14
CA SER A 338 6.70 14.47 -16.27
C SER A 338 7.66 14.69 -15.08
N PRO A 339 8.02 13.63 -14.32
CA PRO A 339 8.93 13.76 -13.17
C PRO A 339 10.41 13.85 -13.58
N ASP A 340 10.74 13.33 -14.78
CA ASP A 340 12.09 13.18 -15.32
C ASP A 340 12.89 14.49 -15.36
N THR A 341 12.21 15.60 -15.65
CA THR A 341 12.80 16.94 -15.76
C THR A 341 13.43 17.39 -14.44
N TYR A 342 12.94 16.90 -13.30
CA TYR A 342 13.30 17.41 -11.98
C TYR A 342 14.24 16.48 -11.20
N ILE A 343 14.15 15.17 -11.46
CA ILE A 343 14.88 14.15 -10.70
C ILE A 343 16.31 13.96 -11.22
N GLY A 344 16.61 14.44 -12.43
CA GLY A 344 17.92 14.26 -13.07
C GLY A 344 18.13 12.79 -13.39
N LYS A 345 17.86 12.39 -14.65
CA LYS A 345 18.11 11.02 -15.08
C LYS A 345 19.56 10.66 -14.79
N LYS A 346 19.78 9.61 -14.00
CA LYS A 346 21.05 8.89 -14.05
C LYS A 346 21.08 8.26 -15.44
N ILE A 347 21.91 8.81 -16.32
CA ILE A 347 22.17 8.29 -17.65
C ILE A 347 22.55 6.81 -17.48
N ALA A 348 21.62 5.94 -17.85
CA ALA A 348 21.86 4.53 -18.06
C ALA A 348 21.24 4.20 -19.43
N ASP A 349 22.15 3.91 -20.35
CA ASP A 349 21.96 3.27 -21.65
C ASP A 349 21.43 4.16 -22.80
N SER A 350 22.41 4.73 -23.51
CA SER A 350 22.31 5.15 -24.90
C SER A 350 21.83 4.00 -25.81
N SER A 351 20.67 4.18 -26.47
CA SER A 351 20.48 3.83 -27.89
C SER A 351 19.04 4.11 -28.34
N SER A 352 18.92 4.70 -29.54
CA SER A 352 17.71 5.03 -30.32
C SER A 352 16.92 6.25 -29.81
N SER A 353 16.62 7.29 -30.61
CA SER A 353 16.87 7.57 -32.03
C SER A 353 16.54 9.04 -32.30
N SER A 354 17.52 9.84 -32.70
CA SER A 354 17.41 11.08 -33.50
C SER A 354 18.87 11.41 -33.88
N SER A 355 19.25 11.52 -35.15
CA SER A 355 18.78 12.52 -36.08
C SER A 355 19.20 12.14 -37.51
N SER A 356 18.35 12.53 -38.45
CA SER A 356 18.55 12.58 -39.88
C SER A 356 19.46 13.74 -40.28
N SER A 357 20.27 13.50 -41.32
CA SER A 357 20.75 14.44 -42.36
C SER A 357 21.40 15.76 -41.93
N ASP A 358 22.69 15.91 -42.24
CA ASP A 358 23.13 16.93 -43.20
C ASP A 358 24.48 16.54 -43.83
N GLU A 359 24.55 16.70 -45.15
CA GLU A 359 25.75 16.56 -45.98
C GLU A 359 26.56 17.85 -45.96
N SER A 360 27.89 17.75 -45.95
CA SER A 360 28.79 18.57 -46.78
C SER A 360 30.25 18.20 -46.50
N ASP A 361 30.95 17.84 -47.58
CA ASP A 361 32.32 18.20 -47.95
C ASP A 361 33.42 18.17 -46.86
N ASP A 362 34.40 17.30 -47.03
CA ASP A 362 35.78 17.81 -47.14
C ASP A 362 36.72 16.79 -47.79
N ASP A 363 37.45 17.33 -48.77
CA ASP A 363 38.40 16.70 -49.67
C ASP A 363 39.72 16.31 -48.99
N GLU A 364 40.41 15.39 -49.66
CA GLU A 364 41.74 14.86 -49.38
C GLU A 364 42.84 15.91 -49.15
N ALA A 365 43.61 15.72 -48.08
CA ALA A 365 45.03 16.08 -47.88
C ALA A 365 45.38 15.63 -46.45
N GLU A 366 46.42 14.88 -46.10
CA GLU A 366 47.75 14.69 -46.65
C GLU A 366 48.30 13.31 -46.23
N LYS A 367 49.38 12.98 -46.91
CA LYS A 367 50.17 11.75 -47.00
C LYS A 367 51.08 11.52 -45.76
N PRO A 368 51.92 10.45 -45.73
CA PRO A 368 52.04 9.54 -44.60
C PRO A 368 53.46 9.58 -43.98
N ASP A 369 53.83 8.45 -43.36
CA ASP A 369 55.19 7.93 -43.15
C ASP A 369 55.62 7.95 -41.66
N GLU A 370 55.68 6.78 -41.02
CA GLU A 370 56.90 5.95 -40.81
C GLU A 370 57.62 6.43 -39.53
N ASP A 371 58.04 5.64 -38.54
CA ASP A 371 58.47 4.25 -38.46
C ASP A 371 58.54 3.84 -36.96
N GLU A 372 58.53 2.51 -36.74
CA GLU A 372 59.41 1.71 -35.84
C GLU A 372 59.80 2.25 -34.44
N GLU A 373 59.96 1.47 -33.38
CA GLU A 373 59.90 0.04 -33.09
C GLU A 373 60.00 -0.05 -31.54
N ASP A 374 59.70 -1.23 -31.01
CA ASP A 374 60.29 -1.79 -29.80
C ASP A 374 60.13 -1.08 -28.44
N ALA A 375 59.32 -1.68 -27.57
CA ALA A 375 59.82 -2.82 -26.80
C ALA A 375 58.81 -3.23 -25.72
N SER A 376 58.47 -4.50 -25.78
CA SER A 376 58.01 -5.31 -24.65
C SER A 376 58.73 -4.99 -23.35
N ARG A 377 58.00 -4.92 -22.22
CA ARG A 377 58.21 -5.81 -21.06
C ARG A 377 57.25 -5.54 -19.90
N VAL A 378 56.59 -6.64 -19.53
CA VAL A 378 56.43 -7.13 -18.15
C VAL A 378 55.32 -6.49 -17.33
N ARG A 379 54.19 -7.22 -17.34
CA ARG A 379 53.33 -7.46 -16.18
C ARG A 379 54.17 -8.01 -15.02
N LEU A 380 54.18 -7.33 -13.88
CA LEU A 380 54.30 -7.96 -12.56
C LEU A 380 53.68 -7.04 -11.49
N SER A 381 52.53 -7.50 -11.02
CA SER A 381 51.87 -7.28 -9.73
C SER A 381 52.50 -6.35 -8.68
N LYS A 382 51.66 -5.50 -8.10
CA LYS A 382 51.30 -5.61 -6.68
C LYS A 382 49.89 -5.07 -6.43
#